data_AF-A0A8T9BC80-F1
#
_entry.id   AF-A0A8T9BC80-F1
#
_cell.length_a   1.000
_cell.length_b   1.000
_cell.length_c   1.000
_cell.angle_alpha   90.00
_cell.angle_beta   90.00
_cell.angle_gamma   90.00
#
_symmetry.space_group_name_H-M   'P 1'
#
loop_
_entity.id
_entity.type
_entity.pdbx_description
1 polymer ?
#
loop_
_entity_poly.entity_id
_entity_poly.type
_entity_poly.pdbx_seq_one_letter_code
_entity_poly.pdbx_strand_id
1 'polypeptide(L)'
;MASKCENEKIPTQQKGAFFSFIKSIATFKGDLSSLTAPPFLLSPQSVTEYSAYWAEHPTLFVAPAHEDDAQKRVLSVLKWFLSTLKQQHNNKDEVGKKKKMKPLNPFLGELFLGKWVDSAGTTELVSEQVSHHPPATAFNVWNNEHGIRLQGHIVPKVYFSGTVHIDRKGYGTMHIDKYNEDHLITMPKVHIEGLMSASLAPELSGTSYIRSSSGYTTKIEYYYKGWVSGKRNSFLATIFHDKHEDEPIYVAEGQWNDKYTIKEGNRQNILETVDVNTYSRTPLTVAPIQNQHHLESRRAWKPVVDAINQGDIFAVGQEKSKIENEQREMRKQEKREGKEFPRRYFSLAKEDPVGERLAEGLKNTSMKGAMDAHHMIWLWDEEKYQQIQDNRKNGIKSPVHSRFDSAISMGMDSTGSSA
;
A
#
# COMPACT_ATOMS: atom_id res chain seq x y z
N MET A 1 -18.78 -22.43 -23.50
CA MET A 1 -19.82 -21.37 -23.44
C MET A 1 -19.41 -20.39 -22.35
N ALA A 2 -18.94 -19.20 -22.71
CA ALA A 2 -18.61 -18.17 -21.74
C ALA A 2 -19.91 -17.65 -21.12
N SER A 3 -20.12 -17.96 -19.84
CA SER A 3 -21.20 -17.34 -19.07
C SER A 3 -21.05 -15.82 -19.17
N LYS A 4 -22.07 -15.14 -19.67
CA LYS A 4 -22.16 -13.67 -19.61
C LYS A 4 -21.94 -13.29 -18.15
N CYS A 5 -20.80 -12.67 -17.83
CA CYS A 5 -20.59 -12.04 -16.53
C CYS A 5 -21.67 -10.96 -16.38
N GLU A 6 -22.75 -11.28 -15.68
CA GLU A 6 -23.59 -10.26 -15.10
C GLU A 6 -22.70 -9.41 -14.20
N ASN A 7 -22.59 -8.11 -14.52
CA ASN A 7 -22.02 -7.14 -13.61
C ASN A 7 -22.93 -7.12 -12.38
N GLU A 8 -22.64 -7.95 -11.37
CA GLU A 8 -23.36 -7.97 -10.11
C GLU A 8 -23.22 -6.60 -9.46
N LYS A 9 -24.29 -5.81 -9.59
CA LYS A 9 -24.46 -4.50 -8.99
C LYS A 9 -24.65 -4.67 -7.49
N ILE A 10 -24.39 -3.61 -6.72
CA ILE A 10 -24.78 -3.57 -5.29
C ILE A 10 -26.23 -4.09 -5.17
N PRO A 11 -26.51 -5.04 -4.25
CA PRO A 11 -27.84 -5.62 -4.08
C PRO A 11 -28.92 -4.54 -4.03
N THR A 12 -30.06 -4.76 -4.68
CA THR A 12 -31.10 -3.74 -4.83
C THR A 12 -31.52 -3.12 -3.48
N GLN A 13 -31.59 -3.93 -2.43
CA GLN A 13 -31.91 -3.50 -1.06
C GLN A 13 -30.86 -2.55 -0.45
N GLN A 14 -29.62 -2.60 -0.90
CA GLN A 14 -28.51 -1.79 -0.40
C GLN A 14 -28.27 -0.50 -1.21
N LYS A 15 -28.92 -0.34 -2.38
CA LYS A 15 -28.73 0.83 -3.25
C LYS A 15 -29.07 2.16 -2.56
N GLY A 16 -30.13 2.19 -1.75
CA GLY A 16 -30.51 3.40 -1.00
C GLY A 16 -29.40 3.86 -0.03
N ALA A 17 -28.89 2.93 0.78
CA ALA A 17 -27.76 3.19 1.68
C ALA A 17 -26.49 3.60 0.93
N PHE A 18 -26.23 2.98 -0.22
CA PHE A 18 -25.11 3.33 -1.08
C PHE A 18 -25.21 4.77 -1.61
N PHE A 19 -26.33 5.17 -2.22
CA PHE A 19 -26.48 6.53 -2.75
C PHE A 19 -26.52 7.59 -1.65
N SER A 20 -27.06 7.27 -0.48
CA SER A 20 -26.96 8.14 0.71
C SER A 20 -25.49 8.37 1.10
N PHE A 21 -24.68 7.31 1.11
CA PHE A 21 -23.25 7.40 1.38
C PHE A 21 -22.51 8.23 0.32
N ILE A 22 -22.79 8.04 -0.98
CA ILE A 22 -22.19 8.86 -2.04
C ILE A 22 -22.57 10.33 -1.90
N LYS A 23 -23.83 10.64 -1.54
CA LYS A 23 -24.26 12.02 -1.26
C LYS A 23 -23.46 12.61 -0.10
N SER A 24 -23.21 11.83 0.95
CA SER A 24 -22.40 12.29 2.10
C SER A 24 -20.98 12.64 1.69
N ILE A 25 -20.34 11.81 0.86
CA ILE A 25 -19.00 12.03 0.30
C ILE A 25 -18.98 13.34 -0.50
N ALA A 26 -19.95 13.55 -1.38
CA ALA A 26 -19.98 14.71 -2.27
C ALA A 26 -20.11 16.05 -1.52
N THR A 27 -20.69 16.04 -0.31
CA THR A 27 -20.88 17.24 0.51
C THR A 27 -19.86 17.40 1.64
N PHE A 28 -19.04 16.38 1.90
CA PHE A 28 -18.10 16.39 3.01
C PHE A 28 -16.89 17.27 2.72
N LYS A 29 -16.55 18.16 3.67
CA LYS A 29 -15.45 19.12 3.53
C LYS A 29 -14.18 18.73 4.29
N GLY A 30 -14.19 17.60 5.02
CA GLY A 30 -13.03 17.08 5.76
C GLY A 30 -12.29 15.97 5.02
N ASP A 31 -11.46 15.21 5.75
CA ASP A 31 -10.79 14.02 5.23
C ASP A 31 -11.79 12.88 4.96
N LEU A 32 -12.03 12.57 3.68
CA LEU A 32 -12.97 11.54 3.25
C LEU A 32 -12.66 10.14 3.78
N SER A 33 -11.41 9.85 4.19
CA SER A 33 -11.05 8.56 4.78
C SER A 33 -11.78 8.28 6.10
N SER A 34 -12.15 9.36 6.82
CA SER A 34 -12.85 9.33 8.11
C SER A 34 -14.34 8.99 8.01
N LEU A 35 -14.96 9.13 6.83
CA LEU A 35 -16.40 8.87 6.65
C LEU A 35 -16.72 7.40 6.86
N THR A 36 -17.61 7.08 7.81
CA THR A 36 -18.08 5.70 8.00
C THR A 36 -18.90 5.23 6.79
N ALA A 37 -18.43 4.18 6.12
CA ALA A 37 -19.16 3.59 5.00
C ALA A 37 -20.10 2.49 5.47
N PRO A 38 -21.18 2.21 4.72
CA PRO A 38 -22.01 1.03 4.95
C PRO A 38 -21.18 -0.27 4.99
N PRO A 39 -21.49 -1.23 5.86
CA PRO A 39 -20.66 -2.43 6.04
C PRO A 39 -20.46 -3.30 4.81
N PHE A 40 -21.41 -3.30 3.87
CA PHE A 40 -21.25 -4.02 2.60
C PHE A 40 -20.15 -3.43 1.71
N LEU A 41 -19.69 -2.20 1.97
CA LEU A 41 -18.54 -1.59 1.30
C LEU A 41 -17.22 -1.78 2.07
N LEU A 42 -17.26 -2.19 3.34
CA LEU A 42 -16.09 -2.30 4.21
C LEU A 42 -15.29 -3.57 3.93
N SER A 43 -14.06 -3.41 3.49
CA SER A 43 -13.08 -4.50 3.37
C SER A 43 -12.60 -4.94 4.76
N PRO A 44 -12.40 -6.25 4.98
CA PRO A 44 -11.78 -6.76 6.21
C PRO A 44 -10.26 -6.48 6.27
N GLN A 45 -9.68 -5.84 5.25
CA GLN A 45 -8.26 -5.53 5.17
C GLN A 45 -7.98 -4.10 5.61
N SER A 46 -6.94 -3.90 6.42
CA SER A 46 -6.42 -2.57 6.75
C SER A 46 -5.46 -2.03 5.69
N VAL A 47 -5.31 -0.70 5.59
CA VAL A 47 -4.37 -0.09 4.64
C VAL A 47 -2.91 -0.51 4.92
N THR A 48 -2.54 -0.80 6.16
CA THR A 48 -1.18 -1.33 6.49
C THR A 48 -0.88 -2.66 5.79
N GLU A 49 -1.91 -3.47 5.51
CA GLU A 49 -1.75 -4.73 4.79
C GLU A 49 -1.50 -4.53 3.29
N TYR A 50 -1.77 -3.34 2.73
CA TYR A 50 -1.57 -3.07 1.30
C TYR A 50 -0.10 -3.05 0.91
N SER A 51 0.81 -2.82 1.87
CA SER A 51 2.25 -2.93 1.66
C SER A 51 2.68 -4.34 1.20
N ALA A 52 1.86 -5.37 1.44
CA ALA A 52 2.12 -6.71 0.92
C ALA A 52 2.14 -6.78 -0.60
N TYR A 53 1.36 -5.93 -1.28
CA TYR A 53 1.25 -5.98 -2.73
C TYR A 53 2.57 -5.67 -3.47
N TRP A 54 3.58 -5.15 -2.77
CA TRP A 54 4.92 -4.88 -3.34
C TRP A 54 5.70 -6.15 -3.71
N ALA A 55 5.45 -7.29 -3.06
CA ALA A 55 6.26 -8.50 -3.24
C ALA A 55 5.45 -9.80 -3.24
N GLU A 56 4.21 -9.77 -3.72
CA GLU A 56 3.43 -11.00 -3.96
C GLU A 56 3.99 -11.86 -5.11
N HIS A 57 4.97 -11.35 -5.85
CA HIS A 57 5.78 -12.10 -6.83
C HIS A 57 7.28 -11.97 -6.47
N PRO A 58 7.78 -12.68 -5.43
CA PRO A 58 9.16 -12.53 -4.97
C PRO A 58 10.21 -12.75 -6.07
N THR A 59 9.97 -13.69 -6.99
CA THR A 59 10.84 -13.93 -8.15
C THR A 59 10.99 -12.71 -9.05
N LEU A 60 9.92 -11.94 -9.27
CA LEU A 60 9.99 -10.68 -10.02
C LEU A 60 10.65 -9.57 -9.18
N PHE A 61 10.40 -9.55 -7.87
CA PHE A 61 11.02 -8.58 -6.96
C PHE A 61 12.55 -8.70 -6.96
N VAL A 62 13.10 -9.92 -6.92
CA VAL A 62 14.57 -10.12 -6.88
C VAL A 62 15.23 -10.12 -8.25
N ALA A 63 14.47 -10.23 -9.35
CA ALA A 63 15.03 -10.30 -10.71
C ALA A 63 16.03 -9.18 -11.06
N PRO A 64 15.82 -7.89 -10.67
CA PRO A 64 16.80 -6.83 -10.92
C PRO A 64 18.19 -7.09 -10.31
N ALA A 65 18.29 -7.84 -9.20
CA ALA A 65 19.57 -8.16 -8.56
C ALA A 65 20.43 -9.15 -9.38
N HIS A 66 19.84 -9.81 -10.38
CA HIS A 66 20.49 -10.80 -11.22
C HIS A 66 20.83 -10.32 -12.64
N GLU A 67 20.43 -9.11 -13.02
CA GLU A 67 20.69 -8.56 -14.34
C GLU A 67 21.87 -7.60 -14.27
N ASP A 68 22.97 -7.90 -14.97
CA ASP A 68 24.21 -7.11 -14.92
C ASP A 68 24.14 -5.83 -15.75
N ASP A 69 23.39 -5.84 -16.84
CA ASP A 69 23.23 -4.70 -17.72
C ASP A 69 22.23 -3.69 -17.12
N ALA A 70 22.67 -2.45 -16.88
CA ALA A 70 21.85 -1.42 -16.23
C ALA A 70 20.55 -1.11 -17.01
N GLN A 71 20.60 -1.16 -18.35
CA GLN A 71 19.45 -0.91 -19.21
C GLN A 71 18.40 -2.02 -19.06
N LYS A 72 18.82 -3.29 -19.06
CA LYS A 72 17.94 -4.44 -18.84
C LYS A 72 17.49 -4.56 -17.38
N ARG A 73 18.31 -4.13 -16.43
CA ARG A 73 17.98 -4.11 -15.00
C ARG A 73 16.83 -3.17 -14.72
N VAL A 74 16.85 -1.96 -15.30
CA VAL A 74 15.74 -1.01 -15.20
C VAL A 74 14.46 -1.55 -15.85
N LEU A 75 14.58 -2.29 -16.97
CA LEU A 75 13.44 -3.02 -17.54
C LEU A 75 12.88 -4.08 -16.57
N SER A 76 13.75 -4.78 -15.84
CA SER A 76 13.34 -5.75 -14.80
C SER A 76 12.62 -5.06 -13.64
N VAL A 77 13.07 -3.87 -13.21
CA VAL A 77 12.36 -3.06 -12.20
C VAL A 77 10.99 -2.62 -12.71
N LEU A 78 10.86 -2.23 -13.99
CA LEU A 78 9.55 -1.93 -14.59
C LEU A 78 8.63 -3.17 -14.58
N LYS A 79 9.13 -4.35 -14.99
CA LYS A 79 8.34 -5.59 -14.99
C LYS A 79 7.86 -5.95 -13.59
N TRP A 80 8.73 -5.85 -12.59
CA TRP A 80 8.34 -6.01 -11.19
C TRP A 80 7.25 -5.02 -10.80
N PHE A 81 7.46 -3.72 -11.02
CA PHE A 81 6.50 -2.68 -10.65
C PHE A 81 5.12 -2.91 -11.29
N LEU A 82 5.07 -3.20 -12.60
CA LEU A 82 3.82 -3.51 -13.30
C LEU A 82 3.10 -4.75 -12.73
N SER A 83 3.86 -5.76 -12.28
CA SER A 83 3.28 -6.96 -11.65
C SER A 83 2.51 -6.66 -10.36
N THR A 84 2.85 -5.56 -9.66
CA THR A 84 2.19 -5.16 -8.41
C THR A 84 0.81 -4.54 -8.65
N LEU A 85 0.59 -3.89 -9.80
CA LEU A 85 -0.57 -3.04 -10.05
C LEU A 85 -1.89 -3.81 -10.03
N LYS A 86 -1.89 -5.03 -10.58
CA LYS A 86 -3.09 -5.87 -10.65
C LYS A 86 -3.67 -6.10 -9.25
N GLN A 87 -2.87 -6.55 -8.29
CA GLN A 87 -3.42 -6.91 -6.98
C GLN A 87 -3.76 -5.70 -6.13
N GLN A 88 -3.01 -4.60 -6.28
CA GLN A 88 -3.31 -3.32 -5.64
C GLN A 88 -4.63 -2.70 -6.10
N HIS A 89 -4.99 -2.85 -7.37
CA HIS A 89 -6.02 -2.00 -8.00
C HIS A 89 -7.17 -2.73 -8.67
N ASN A 90 -7.08 -4.05 -8.86
CA ASN A 90 -8.19 -4.78 -9.43
C ASN A 90 -9.38 -4.82 -8.46
N ASN A 91 -10.59 -4.68 -9.00
CA ASN A 91 -11.82 -4.70 -8.21
C ASN A 91 -12.33 -6.11 -7.89
N LYS A 92 -11.58 -7.13 -8.33
CA LYS A 92 -11.84 -8.55 -8.07
C LYS A 92 -10.65 -9.17 -7.36
N ASP A 93 -10.92 -10.10 -6.46
CA ASP A 93 -9.93 -10.98 -5.87
C ASP A 93 -9.54 -12.11 -6.84
N GLU A 94 -8.69 -13.02 -6.37
CA GLU A 94 -8.14 -14.13 -7.17
C GLU A 94 -9.20 -15.10 -7.69
N VAL A 95 -10.28 -15.29 -6.94
CA VAL A 95 -11.39 -16.18 -7.31
C VAL A 95 -12.44 -15.45 -8.15
N GLY A 96 -12.17 -14.19 -8.54
CA GLY A 96 -13.04 -13.37 -9.38
C GLY A 96 -14.18 -12.69 -8.63
N LYS A 97 -14.21 -12.79 -7.29
CA LYS A 97 -15.23 -12.14 -6.45
C LYS A 97 -14.88 -10.67 -6.26
N LYS A 98 -15.89 -9.81 -6.26
CA LYS A 98 -15.70 -8.36 -6.12
C LYS A 98 -15.11 -8.03 -4.74
N LYS A 99 -13.98 -7.31 -4.73
CA LYS A 99 -13.37 -6.80 -3.51
C LYS A 99 -14.29 -5.74 -2.90
N LYS A 100 -14.45 -5.78 -1.58
CA LYS A 100 -15.03 -4.67 -0.83
C LYS A 100 -14.02 -3.52 -0.88
N MET A 101 -14.52 -2.31 -1.11
CA MET A 101 -13.69 -1.22 -1.63
C MET A 101 -13.08 -0.32 -0.56
N LYS A 102 -13.72 -0.19 0.61
CA LYS A 102 -13.23 0.68 1.67
C LYS A 102 -12.40 -0.12 2.69
N PRO A 103 -11.06 -0.02 2.71
CA PRO A 103 -10.25 -0.65 3.74
C PRO A 103 -10.51 -0.06 5.13
N LEU A 104 -10.09 -0.79 6.16
CA LEU A 104 -10.02 -0.26 7.52
C LEU A 104 -8.99 0.88 7.55
N ASN A 105 -9.35 2.00 8.17
CA ASN A 105 -8.43 3.12 8.35
C ASN A 105 -7.48 2.77 9.50
N PRO A 106 -6.15 2.67 9.27
CA PRO A 106 -5.27 2.19 10.30
C PRO A 106 -5.19 3.13 11.49
N PHE A 107 -5.05 2.56 12.68
CA PHE A 107 -4.75 3.34 13.87
C PHE A 107 -3.24 3.64 13.96
N LEU A 108 -2.84 4.67 14.71
CA LEU A 108 -1.43 5.03 14.85
C LEU A 108 -0.64 3.88 15.50
N GLY A 109 0.48 3.52 14.87
CA GLY A 109 1.35 2.42 15.32
C GLY A 109 0.84 1.02 14.96
N GLU A 110 -0.23 0.92 14.17
CA GLU A 110 -0.66 -0.36 13.61
C GLU A 110 0.47 -0.98 12.77
N LEU A 111 0.69 -2.28 12.94
CA LEU A 111 1.75 -3.03 12.28
C LEU A 111 1.18 -4.09 11.34
N PHE A 112 1.89 -4.36 10.26
CA PHE A 112 1.68 -5.57 9.48
C PHE A 112 3.02 -6.19 9.12
N LEU A 113 3.26 -7.39 9.62
CA LEU A 113 4.53 -8.09 9.52
C LEU A 113 4.31 -9.43 8.82
N GLY A 114 5.24 -9.84 7.98
CA GLY A 114 5.18 -11.15 7.35
C GLY A 114 6.37 -11.46 6.48
N LYS A 115 6.33 -12.61 5.83
CA LYS A 115 7.35 -13.02 4.87
C LYS A 115 6.77 -13.91 3.77
N TRP A 116 7.37 -13.85 2.59
CA TRP A 116 7.20 -14.80 1.51
C TRP A 116 8.38 -15.78 1.51
N VAL A 117 8.09 -17.05 1.32
CA VAL A 117 9.10 -18.10 1.19
C VAL A 117 8.79 -18.90 -0.05
N ASP A 118 9.64 -18.80 -1.06
CA ASP A 118 9.53 -19.53 -2.32
C ASP A 118 10.92 -19.83 -2.91
N SER A 119 10.99 -20.07 -4.23
CA SER A 119 12.25 -20.33 -4.93
C SER A 119 13.21 -19.14 -4.98
N ALA A 120 12.76 -17.92 -4.66
CA ALA A 120 13.59 -16.72 -4.52
C ALA A 120 14.08 -16.52 -3.06
N GLY A 121 14.01 -17.55 -2.23
CA GLY A 121 14.42 -17.49 -0.83
C GLY A 121 13.36 -16.86 0.07
N THR A 122 13.80 -16.06 1.04
CA THR A 122 12.91 -15.38 1.99
C THR A 122 12.88 -13.87 1.74
N THR A 123 11.70 -13.36 1.36
CA THR A 123 11.43 -11.92 1.28
C THR A 123 10.58 -11.52 2.48
N GLU A 124 11.03 -10.53 3.25
CA GLU A 124 10.38 -10.08 4.48
C GLU A 124 9.60 -8.77 4.25
N LEU A 125 8.60 -8.52 5.10
CA LEU A 125 7.78 -7.31 5.09
C LEU A 125 7.63 -6.77 6.51
N VAL A 126 7.86 -5.47 6.65
CA VAL A 126 7.39 -4.66 7.77
C VAL A 126 6.59 -3.49 7.22
N SER A 127 5.38 -3.29 7.73
CA SER A 127 4.60 -2.08 7.51
C SER A 127 4.11 -1.51 8.83
N GLU A 128 4.13 -0.18 8.94
CA GLU A 128 3.72 0.55 10.13
C GLU A 128 2.89 1.78 9.75
N GLN A 129 1.78 2.00 10.46
CA GLN A 129 1.07 3.27 10.41
C GLN A 129 1.81 4.32 11.23
N VAL A 130 2.70 5.05 10.57
CA VAL A 130 3.58 6.04 11.20
C VAL A 130 2.88 7.38 11.48
N SER A 131 1.72 7.65 10.87
CA SER A 131 0.91 8.82 11.21
C SER A 131 -0.59 8.55 10.98
N HIS A 132 -1.44 9.17 11.80
CA HIS A 132 -2.90 9.09 11.64
C HIS A 132 -3.51 10.41 11.15
N HIS A 133 -2.92 11.56 11.49
CA HIS A 133 -3.40 12.89 11.06
C HIS A 133 -2.22 13.79 10.64
N PRO A 134 -1.92 13.92 9.32
CA PRO A 134 -2.53 13.18 8.22
C PRO A 134 -2.13 11.69 8.22
N PRO A 135 -2.91 10.79 7.58
CA PRO A 135 -2.57 9.38 7.54
C PRO A 135 -1.28 9.13 6.74
N ALA A 136 -0.37 8.32 7.27
CA ALA A 136 0.82 7.86 6.57
C ALA A 136 1.16 6.43 6.97
N THR A 137 1.43 5.59 5.97
CA THR A 137 1.87 4.20 6.14
C THR A 137 3.28 4.07 5.59
N ALA A 138 4.23 3.62 6.42
CA ALA A 138 5.58 3.30 5.99
C ALA A 138 5.74 1.78 5.83
N PHE A 139 6.68 1.39 4.98
CA PHE A 139 6.98 -0.02 4.73
C PHE A 139 8.45 -0.24 4.38
N ASN A 140 8.92 -1.45 4.66
CA ASN A 140 10.18 -1.99 4.22
C ASN A 140 9.96 -3.45 3.79
N VAL A 141 10.44 -3.79 2.61
CA VAL A 141 10.40 -5.13 2.01
C VAL A 141 11.79 -5.48 1.55
N TRP A 142 12.35 -6.61 1.97
CA TRP A 142 13.73 -6.94 1.62
C TRP A 142 13.93 -8.44 1.45
N ASN A 143 14.96 -8.79 0.69
CA ASN A 143 15.47 -10.13 0.56
C ASN A 143 16.99 -10.10 0.74
N ASN A 144 17.46 -10.66 1.86
CA ASN A 144 18.87 -10.64 2.24
C ASN A 144 19.73 -11.53 1.34
N GLU A 145 19.19 -12.65 0.84
CA GLU A 145 19.92 -13.58 -0.03
C GLU A 145 20.29 -12.94 -1.36
N HIS A 146 19.41 -12.08 -1.88
CA HIS A 146 19.60 -11.39 -3.15
C HIS A 146 20.12 -9.95 -3.02
N GLY A 147 20.32 -9.44 -1.79
CA GLY A 147 20.84 -8.09 -1.54
C GLY A 147 19.95 -7.00 -2.14
N ILE A 148 18.63 -7.14 -2.01
CA ILE A 148 17.66 -6.18 -2.56
C ILE A 148 16.62 -5.79 -1.52
N ARG A 149 16.32 -4.49 -1.47
CA ARG A 149 15.34 -3.93 -0.53
C ARG A 149 14.54 -2.81 -1.18
N LEU A 150 13.30 -2.65 -0.75
CA LEU A 150 12.39 -1.57 -1.09
C LEU A 150 11.83 -1.00 0.20
N GLN A 151 12.11 0.27 0.45
CA GLN A 151 11.52 1.03 1.55
C GLN A 151 10.69 2.19 1.02
N GLY A 152 9.74 2.68 1.80
CA GLY A 152 9.00 3.88 1.42
C GLY A 152 7.89 4.22 2.38
N HIS A 153 7.17 5.28 2.03
CA HIS A 153 5.96 5.67 2.73
C HIS A 153 4.91 6.21 1.76
N ILE A 154 3.64 6.04 2.12
CA ILE A 154 2.50 6.51 1.34
C ILE A 154 1.62 7.37 2.24
N VAL A 155 1.32 8.58 1.78
CA VAL A 155 0.39 9.53 2.40
C VAL A 155 -0.80 9.71 1.45
N PRO A 156 -1.93 9.02 1.70
CA PRO A 156 -3.11 9.15 0.86
C PRO A 156 -3.82 10.48 1.11
N LYS A 157 -4.15 11.19 0.04
CA LYS A 157 -5.05 12.34 0.04
C LYS A 157 -6.30 12.00 -0.76
N VAL A 158 -7.41 11.82 -0.06
CA VAL A 158 -8.69 11.45 -0.66
C VAL A 158 -9.58 12.69 -0.82
N TYR A 159 -10.10 12.94 -2.01
CA TYR A 159 -11.01 14.05 -2.29
C TYR A 159 -12.08 13.67 -3.31
N PHE A 160 -13.18 14.43 -3.36
CA PHE A 160 -14.27 14.21 -4.30
C PHE A 160 -14.27 15.30 -5.38
N SER A 161 -14.31 14.91 -6.65
CA SER A 161 -14.46 15.79 -7.82
C SER A 161 -15.14 15.02 -8.94
N GLY A 162 -16.48 15.03 -8.95
CA GLY A 162 -17.34 14.19 -9.79
C GLY A 162 -17.31 12.69 -9.40
N THR A 163 -16.15 12.22 -8.97
CA THR A 163 -15.90 10.90 -8.37
C THR A 163 -14.91 11.01 -7.20
N VAL A 164 -14.63 9.90 -6.51
CA VAL A 164 -13.60 9.79 -5.47
C VAL A 164 -12.23 9.66 -6.13
N HIS A 165 -11.32 10.56 -5.78
CA HIS A 165 -9.91 10.56 -6.18
C HIS A 165 -9.02 10.30 -4.97
N ILE A 166 -7.93 9.56 -5.19
CA ILE A 166 -6.92 9.22 -4.19
C ILE A 166 -5.56 9.59 -4.79
N ASP A 167 -5.02 10.71 -4.33
CA ASP A 167 -3.65 11.11 -4.59
C ASP A 167 -2.75 10.38 -3.58
N ARG A 168 -1.84 9.55 -4.06
CA ARG A 168 -0.86 8.85 -3.22
C ARG A 168 0.44 9.63 -3.21
N LYS A 169 0.66 10.41 -2.14
CA LYS A 169 1.91 11.14 -1.92
C LYS A 169 2.94 10.24 -1.25
N GLY A 170 4.21 10.64 -1.28
CA GLY A 170 5.34 9.79 -0.90
C GLY A 170 5.88 8.99 -2.09
N TYR A 171 6.86 8.14 -1.81
CA TYR A 171 7.62 7.37 -2.80
C TYR A 171 8.21 6.12 -2.16
N GLY A 172 8.64 5.18 -3.00
CA GLY A 172 9.49 4.07 -2.61
C GLY A 172 10.90 4.24 -3.17
N THR A 173 11.89 3.73 -2.44
CA THR A 173 13.28 3.65 -2.87
C THR A 173 13.69 2.17 -2.81
N MET A 174 13.98 1.61 -3.98
CA MET A 174 14.57 0.28 -4.10
C MET A 174 16.09 0.39 -4.18
N HIS A 175 16.81 -0.44 -3.43
CA HIS A 175 18.26 -0.53 -3.50
C HIS A 175 18.70 -1.94 -3.83
N ILE A 176 19.71 -2.05 -4.71
CA ILE A 176 20.32 -3.31 -5.13
C ILE A 176 21.81 -3.29 -4.77
N ASP A 177 22.20 -4.10 -3.79
CA ASP A 177 23.53 -4.08 -3.16
C ASP A 177 24.65 -4.33 -4.17
N LYS A 178 24.47 -5.32 -5.05
CA LYS A 178 25.49 -5.76 -6.03
C LYS A 178 26.00 -4.61 -6.92
N TYR A 179 25.13 -3.64 -7.22
CA TYR A 179 25.45 -2.54 -8.13
C TYR A 179 25.53 -1.19 -7.43
N ASN A 180 25.25 -1.15 -6.11
CA ASN A 180 25.04 0.10 -5.38
C ASN A 180 24.07 1.04 -6.13
N GLU A 181 22.98 0.46 -6.64
CA GLU A 181 22.02 1.12 -7.52
C GLU A 181 20.72 1.36 -6.77
N ASP A 182 20.21 2.61 -6.85
CA ASP A 182 18.98 3.03 -6.20
C ASP A 182 17.93 3.38 -7.27
N HIS A 183 16.67 3.02 -7.02
CA HIS A 183 15.54 3.36 -7.87
C HIS A 183 14.46 4.09 -7.06
N LEU A 184 14.14 5.32 -7.44
CA LEU A 184 13.02 6.09 -6.89
C LEU A 184 11.75 5.76 -7.66
N ILE A 185 10.71 5.34 -6.96
CA ILE A 185 9.46 4.85 -7.53
C ILE A 185 8.29 5.70 -7.01
N THR A 186 7.51 6.29 -7.91
CA THR A 186 6.33 7.08 -7.56
C THR A 186 5.01 6.40 -7.91
N MET A 187 3.97 6.74 -7.15
CA MET A 187 2.69 6.05 -7.20
C MET A 187 1.72 6.67 -8.22
N PRO A 188 0.92 5.86 -8.92
CA PRO A 188 -0.15 6.38 -9.75
C PRO A 188 -1.22 7.07 -8.91
N LYS A 189 -1.96 7.99 -9.51
CA LYS A 189 -3.24 8.42 -8.93
C LYS A 189 -4.30 7.35 -9.14
N VAL A 190 -5.29 7.31 -8.25
CA VAL A 190 -6.42 6.40 -8.36
C VAL A 190 -7.71 7.21 -8.35
N HIS A 191 -8.67 6.85 -9.19
CA HIS A 191 -10.03 7.33 -9.09
C HIS A 191 -11.02 6.17 -9.16
N ILE A 192 -12.20 6.33 -8.56
CA ILE A 192 -13.19 5.26 -8.44
C ILE A 192 -14.29 5.43 -9.48
N GLU A 193 -14.26 4.66 -10.56
CA GLU A 193 -15.31 4.69 -11.56
C GLU A 193 -16.58 3.95 -11.13
N GLY A 194 -17.71 4.27 -11.77
CA GLY A 194 -18.95 3.51 -11.63
C GLY A 194 -19.76 3.79 -10.35
N LEU A 195 -19.59 4.97 -9.73
CA LEU A 195 -20.43 5.39 -8.59
C LEU A 195 -21.91 5.40 -8.96
N MET A 196 -22.30 6.05 -10.08
CA MET A 196 -23.70 6.16 -10.48
C MET A 196 -24.35 4.82 -10.85
N SER A 197 -23.56 3.90 -11.42
CA SER A 197 -24.04 2.57 -11.80
C SER A 197 -23.98 1.55 -10.66
N ALA A 198 -23.52 1.94 -9.47
CA ALA A 198 -23.24 1.07 -8.33
C ALA A 198 -22.29 -0.09 -8.69
N SER A 199 -21.38 0.15 -9.64
CA SER A 199 -20.41 -0.82 -10.15
C SER A 199 -18.99 -0.27 -10.00
N LEU A 200 -18.58 -0.07 -8.74
CA LEU A 200 -17.29 0.49 -8.36
C LEU A 200 -16.12 -0.26 -9.01
N ALA A 201 -15.18 0.49 -9.57
CA ALA A 201 -13.94 -0.02 -10.13
C ALA A 201 -12.83 1.04 -10.04
N PRO A 202 -11.69 0.76 -9.41
CA PRO A 202 -10.53 1.63 -9.48
C PRO A 202 -10.02 1.76 -10.91
N GLU A 203 -9.57 2.96 -11.27
CA GLU A 203 -8.81 3.24 -12.48
C GLU A 203 -7.57 4.05 -12.11
N LEU A 204 -6.46 3.73 -12.76
CA LEU A 204 -5.21 4.47 -12.62
C LEU A 204 -5.19 5.67 -13.55
N SER A 205 -4.58 6.76 -13.09
CA SER A 205 -4.41 7.98 -13.88
C SER A 205 -3.12 8.71 -13.52
N GLY A 206 -2.78 9.69 -14.34
CA GLY A 206 -1.56 10.48 -14.20
C GLY A 206 -0.32 9.73 -14.67
N THR A 207 0.82 10.04 -14.06
CA THR A 207 2.11 9.49 -14.45
C THR A 207 2.88 9.02 -13.22
N SER A 208 3.44 7.81 -13.29
CA SER A 208 4.45 7.31 -12.36
C SER A 208 5.84 7.42 -13.00
N TYR A 209 6.86 7.50 -12.14
CA TYR A 209 8.26 7.48 -12.54
C TYR A 209 9.00 6.39 -11.78
N ILE A 210 9.92 5.72 -12.47
CA ILE A 210 10.98 4.90 -11.87
C ILE A 210 12.31 5.48 -12.33
N ARG A 211 13.05 6.11 -11.42
CA ARG A 211 14.31 6.80 -11.71
C ARG A 211 15.47 6.06 -11.07
N SER A 212 16.39 5.56 -11.88
CA SER A 212 17.59 4.86 -11.39
C SER A 212 18.78 5.80 -11.18
N SER A 213 19.63 5.53 -10.20
CA SER A 213 20.95 6.17 -10.08
C SER A 213 21.90 5.85 -11.24
N SER A 214 21.61 4.82 -12.05
CA SER A 214 22.39 4.44 -13.23
C SER A 214 22.16 5.30 -14.48
N GLY A 215 21.31 6.34 -14.39
CA GLY A 215 21.11 7.29 -15.49
C GLY A 215 19.88 7.01 -16.37
N TYR A 216 19.09 5.99 -16.05
CA TYR A 216 17.84 5.69 -16.75
C TYR A 216 16.59 6.15 -15.99
N THR A 217 15.57 6.53 -16.75
CA THR A 217 14.25 6.91 -16.25
C THR A 217 13.18 6.12 -17.00
N THR A 218 12.22 5.60 -16.24
CA THR A 218 10.98 5.04 -16.77
C THR A 218 9.84 5.98 -16.48
N LYS A 219 9.13 6.44 -17.51
CA LYS A 219 7.90 7.24 -17.39
C LYS A 219 6.71 6.34 -17.71
N ILE A 220 5.73 6.24 -16.82
CA ILE A 220 4.55 5.36 -16.97
C ILE A 220 3.29 6.21 -16.96
N GLU A 221 2.62 6.32 -18.09
CA GLU A 221 1.38 7.06 -18.27
C GLU A 221 0.17 6.11 -18.24
N TYR A 222 -0.83 6.42 -17.43
CA TYR A 222 -2.02 5.58 -17.27
C TYR A 222 -3.22 6.17 -17.96
N TYR A 223 -3.95 5.32 -18.67
CA TYR A 223 -5.12 5.70 -19.46
C TYR A 223 -6.33 4.85 -19.09
N TYR A 224 -7.49 5.50 -19.03
CA TYR A 224 -8.78 4.88 -18.77
C TYR A 224 -9.77 5.18 -19.89
N LYS A 225 -10.88 4.45 -19.89
CA LYS A 225 -11.92 4.58 -20.92
C LYS A 225 -12.46 6.02 -20.96
N GLY A 226 -12.29 6.71 -22.09
CA GLY A 226 -12.73 8.10 -22.28
C GLY A 226 -11.76 8.96 -23.09
N TRP A 227 -10.49 8.55 -23.17
CA TRP A 227 -9.49 9.20 -24.02
C TRP A 227 -9.33 8.42 -25.33
N VAL A 228 -9.86 9.01 -26.41
CA VAL A 228 -9.65 8.72 -27.85
C VAL A 228 -10.07 7.34 -28.40
N SER A 229 -9.94 6.21 -27.69
CA SER A 229 -10.53 4.88 -28.02
C SER A 229 -10.04 3.71 -27.12
N GLY A 230 -9.29 3.99 -26.05
CA GLY A 230 -8.55 2.96 -25.29
C GLY A 230 -9.39 1.99 -24.43
N LYS A 231 -8.81 0.80 -24.17
CA LYS A 231 -9.32 -0.17 -23.19
C LYS A 231 -9.13 0.35 -21.76
N ARG A 232 -9.92 -0.15 -20.80
CA ARG A 232 -9.72 0.14 -19.36
C ARG A 232 -8.35 -0.35 -18.90
N ASN A 233 -7.81 0.24 -17.84
CA ASN A 233 -6.55 -0.18 -17.25
C ASN A 233 -5.35 -0.13 -18.22
N SER A 234 -5.38 0.77 -19.20
CA SER A 234 -4.31 0.88 -20.18
C SER A 234 -3.12 1.68 -19.62
N PHE A 235 -1.93 1.42 -20.13
CA PHE A 235 -0.75 2.23 -19.84
C PHE A 235 0.21 2.30 -21.04
N LEU A 236 1.08 3.29 -21.01
CA LEU A 236 2.28 3.41 -21.85
C LEU A 236 3.47 3.71 -20.93
N ALA A 237 4.47 2.84 -20.93
CA ALA A 237 5.72 3.05 -20.23
C ALA A 237 6.86 3.22 -21.23
N THR A 238 7.65 4.28 -21.08
CA THR A 238 8.86 4.53 -21.87
C THR A 238 10.08 4.53 -20.96
N ILE A 239 11.10 3.76 -21.34
CA ILE A 239 12.41 3.75 -20.67
C ILE A 239 13.37 4.50 -21.56
N PHE A 240 14.09 5.48 -21.01
CA PHE A 240 15.10 6.27 -21.71
C PHE A 240 16.28 6.58 -20.78
N HIS A 241 17.42 6.93 -21.36
CA HIS A 241 18.53 7.49 -20.61
C HIS A 241 18.28 8.99 -20.42
N ASP A 242 18.58 9.56 -19.25
CA ASP A 242 18.28 10.96 -18.91
C ASP A 242 18.90 12.00 -19.88
N LYS A 243 19.99 11.63 -20.55
CA LYS A 243 20.64 12.49 -21.55
C LYS A 243 19.94 12.48 -22.92
N HIS A 244 19.04 11.53 -23.15
CA HIS A 244 18.39 11.25 -24.44
C HIS A 244 16.91 10.90 -24.21
N GLU A 245 16.14 11.82 -23.62
CA GLU A 245 14.73 11.58 -23.24
C GLU A 245 13.81 11.31 -24.43
N ASP A 246 14.18 11.81 -25.61
CA ASP A 246 13.47 11.66 -26.89
C ASP A 246 13.81 10.36 -27.63
N GLU A 247 14.80 9.61 -27.14
CA GLU A 247 15.23 8.32 -27.70
C GLU A 247 14.87 7.18 -26.72
N PRO A 248 13.59 6.73 -26.71
CA PRO A 248 13.21 5.61 -25.87
C PRO A 248 13.99 4.36 -26.28
N ILE A 249 14.42 3.62 -25.26
CA ILE A 249 15.15 2.37 -25.34
C ILE A 249 14.18 1.19 -25.30
N TYR A 250 13.17 1.29 -24.44
CA TYR A 250 12.07 0.32 -24.40
C TYR A 250 10.73 1.04 -24.30
N VAL A 251 9.73 0.44 -24.92
CA VAL A 251 8.33 0.88 -24.81
C VAL A 251 7.50 -0.31 -24.39
N ALA A 252 6.80 -0.20 -23.26
CA ALA A 252 5.82 -1.18 -22.82
C ALA A 252 4.41 -0.59 -22.88
N GLU A 253 3.49 -1.26 -23.56
CA GLU A 253 2.12 -0.78 -23.74
C GLU A 253 1.11 -1.92 -23.69
N GLY A 254 -0.07 -1.64 -23.13
CA GLY A 254 -1.14 -2.61 -22.98
C GLY A 254 -1.96 -2.36 -21.73
N GLN A 255 -2.43 -3.42 -21.07
CA GLN A 255 -3.25 -3.35 -19.87
C GLN A 255 -2.50 -3.90 -18.66
N TRP A 256 -2.33 -3.09 -17.61
CA TRP A 256 -1.54 -3.46 -16.43
C TRP A 256 -2.15 -4.61 -15.60
N ASN A 257 -3.42 -4.95 -15.83
CA ASN A 257 -4.11 -6.05 -15.17
C ASN A 257 -4.32 -7.29 -16.06
N ASP A 258 -3.86 -7.26 -17.31
CA ASP A 258 -4.08 -8.32 -18.29
C ASP A 258 -2.82 -8.57 -19.13
N LYS A 259 -2.77 -8.11 -20.39
CA LYS A 259 -1.64 -8.31 -21.30
C LYS A 259 -1.01 -7.00 -21.72
N TYR A 260 0.30 -7.01 -21.87
CA TYR A 260 1.06 -5.92 -22.48
C TYR A 260 2.24 -6.44 -23.29
N THR A 261 2.74 -5.61 -24.18
CA THR A 261 3.91 -5.92 -25.02
C THR A 261 5.06 -5.01 -24.66
N ILE A 262 6.29 -5.50 -24.78
CA ILE A 262 7.54 -4.72 -24.63
C ILE A 262 8.22 -4.68 -25.99
N LYS A 263 8.62 -3.50 -26.45
CA LYS A 263 9.29 -3.24 -27.72
C LYS A 263 10.65 -2.59 -27.48
N GLU A 264 11.59 -2.82 -28.40
CA GLU A 264 12.89 -2.14 -28.41
C GLU A 264 12.81 -0.82 -29.18
N GLY A 265 13.07 0.27 -28.47
CA GLY A 265 12.91 1.66 -28.91
C GLY A 265 11.56 1.96 -29.54
N ASN A 266 11.55 2.87 -30.51
CA ASN A 266 10.33 3.22 -31.27
C ASN A 266 9.99 2.22 -32.38
N ARG A 267 10.69 1.09 -32.47
CA ARG A 267 10.48 0.10 -33.54
C ARG A 267 9.23 -0.74 -33.23
N GLN A 268 8.57 -1.24 -34.27
CA GLN A 268 7.45 -2.19 -34.14
C GLN A 268 7.89 -3.61 -33.74
N ASN A 269 9.17 -3.83 -33.43
CA ASN A 269 9.67 -5.14 -33.05
C ASN A 269 9.31 -5.45 -31.60
N ILE A 270 8.42 -6.42 -31.41
CA ILE A 270 7.99 -6.88 -30.08
C ILE A 270 9.07 -7.82 -29.54
N LEU A 271 9.72 -7.42 -28.45
CA LEU A 271 10.68 -8.25 -27.71
C LEU A 271 9.97 -9.32 -26.89
N GLU A 272 8.88 -8.93 -26.21
CA GLU A 272 8.17 -9.79 -25.28
C GLU A 272 6.67 -9.45 -25.26
N THR A 273 5.84 -10.46 -25.10
CA THR A 273 4.42 -10.29 -24.72
C THR A 273 4.24 -10.89 -23.35
N VAL A 274 3.79 -10.07 -22.40
CA VAL A 274 3.58 -10.44 -21.02
C VAL A 274 2.10 -10.67 -20.77
N ASP A 275 1.77 -11.79 -20.16
CA ASP A 275 0.43 -12.08 -19.63
C ASP A 275 0.50 -12.08 -18.09
N VAL A 276 0.00 -11.00 -17.48
CA VAL A 276 0.03 -10.80 -16.02
C VAL A 276 -0.81 -11.85 -15.29
N ASN A 277 -1.71 -12.56 -15.98
CA ASN A 277 -2.48 -13.65 -15.40
C ASN A 277 -1.67 -14.94 -15.22
N THR A 278 -0.48 -15.05 -15.83
CA THR A 278 0.38 -16.23 -15.73
C THR A 278 1.30 -16.19 -14.51
N TYR A 279 1.44 -15.02 -13.86
CA TYR A 279 2.26 -14.90 -12.67
C TYR A 279 1.65 -15.66 -11.49
N SER A 280 2.44 -16.57 -10.93
CA SER A 280 2.08 -17.28 -9.70
C SER A 280 2.42 -16.40 -8.50
N ARG A 281 1.43 -16.19 -7.64
CA ARG A 281 1.63 -15.44 -6.41
C ARG A 281 2.19 -16.35 -5.32
N THR A 282 3.07 -15.77 -4.52
CA THR A 282 3.49 -16.38 -3.25
C THR A 282 2.61 -15.81 -2.15
N PRO A 283 1.90 -16.64 -1.37
CA PRO A 283 1.12 -16.15 -0.23
C PRO A 283 2.04 -15.59 0.86
N LEU A 284 1.64 -14.47 1.46
CA LEU A 284 2.34 -13.93 2.62
C LEU A 284 2.10 -14.83 3.84
N THR A 285 3.18 -15.31 4.44
CA THR A 285 3.15 -15.97 5.74
C THR A 285 3.12 -14.91 6.84
N VAL A 286 2.05 -14.90 7.62
CA VAL A 286 1.87 -14.04 8.80
C VAL A 286 1.78 -14.92 10.04
N ALA A 287 2.27 -14.44 11.18
CA ALA A 287 2.19 -15.18 12.44
C ALA A 287 0.72 -15.51 12.82
N PRO A 288 0.43 -16.65 13.47
CA PRO A 288 -0.89 -16.93 14.03
C PRO A 288 -1.37 -15.80 14.95
N ILE A 289 -2.67 -15.49 14.96
CA ILE A 289 -3.26 -14.35 15.70
C ILE A 289 -2.83 -14.33 17.17
N GLN A 290 -2.78 -15.49 17.83
CA GLN A 290 -2.38 -15.62 19.23
C GLN A 290 -0.90 -15.26 19.49
N ASN A 291 -0.05 -15.35 18.46
CA ASN A 291 1.37 -15.04 18.51
C ASN A 291 1.70 -13.63 18.01
N GLN A 292 0.72 -12.94 17.41
CA GLN A 292 0.89 -11.56 16.94
C GLN A 292 0.91 -10.59 18.12
N HIS A 293 1.65 -9.49 18.01
CA HIS A 293 1.54 -8.37 18.93
C HIS A 293 0.15 -7.72 18.86
N HIS A 294 -0.31 -7.09 19.94
CA HIS A 294 -1.60 -6.36 19.99
C HIS A 294 -1.73 -5.20 18.97
N LEU A 295 -0.62 -4.75 18.41
CA LEU A 295 -0.58 -3.70 17.39
C LEU A 295 -0.61 -4.28 15.97
N GLU A 296 -0.45 -5.59 15.81
CA GLU A 296 -0.51 -6.21 14.48
C GLU A 296 -1.95 -6.24 13.98
N SER A 297 -2.11 -5.81 12.73
CA SER A 297 -3.37 -5.44 12.10
C SER A 297 -4.44 -6.51 12.25
N ARG A 298 -4.10 -7.77 11.92
CA ARG A 298 -5.06 -8.87 11.95
C ARG A 298 -5.51 -9.21 13.37
N ARG A 299 -4.64 -9.08 14.38
CA ARG A 299 -5.02 -9.25 15.79
C ARG A 299 -5.88 -8.09 16.28
N ALA A 300 -5.45 -6.85 16.03
CA ALA A 300 -6.14 -5.65 16.50
C ALA A 300 -7.54 -5.51 15.89
N TRP A 301 -7.68 -5.78 14.60
CA TRP A 301 -8.94 -5.65 13.87
C TRP A 301 -9.82 -6.90 13.90
N LYS A 302 -9.38 -8.02 14.52
CA LYS A 302 -10.11 -9.29 14.52
C LYS A 302 -11.60 -9.14 14.90
N PRO A 303 -11.98 -8.44 15.99
CA PRO A 303 -13.41 -8.29 16.35
C PRO A 303 -14.22 -7.57 15.26
N VAL A 304 -13.64 -6.54 14.64
CA VAL A 304 -14.28 -5.79 13.54
C VAL A 304 -14.41 -6.67 12.29
N VAL A 305 -13.36 -7.43 11.96
CA VAL A 305 -13.34 -8.33 10.79
C VAL A 305 -14.35 -9.47 10.95
N ASP A 306 -14.45 -10.07 12.14
CA ASP A 306 -15.43 -11.11 12.44
C ASP A 306 -16.86 -10.57 12.23
N ALA A 307 -17.16 -9.36 12.72
CA ALA A 307 -18.45 -8.70 12.51
C ALA A 307 -18.72 -8.36 11.02
N ILE A 308 -17.71 -7.89 10.28
CA ILE A 308 -17.80 -7.64 8.82
C ILE A 308 -18.15 -8.93 8.07
N ASN A 309 -17.57 -10.05 8.47
CA ASN A 309 -17.78 -11.35 7.83
C ASN A 309 -19.15 -11.94 8.16
N GLN A 310 -19.66 -11.68 9.37
CA GLN A 310 -21.02 -12.06 9.79
C GLN A 310 -22.10 -11.13 9.20
N GLY A 311 -21.72 -9.96 8.69
CA GLY A 311 -22.65 -8.96 8.20
C GLY A 311 -23.38 -8.19 9.32
N ASP A 312 -22.86 -8.25 10.55
CA ASP A 312 -23.45 -7.56 11.72
C ASP A 312 -23.02 -6.09 11.73
N ILE A 313 -23.89 -5.24 11.21
CA ILE A 313 -23.67 -3.80 11.09
C ILE A 313 -23.48 -3.12 12.45
N PHE A 314 -24.22 -3.57 13.47
CA PHE A 314 -24.17 -2.96 14.80
C PHE A 314 -22.87 -3.33 15.51
N ALA A 315 -22.48 -4.61 15.46
CA ALA A 315 -21.21 -5.07 16.02
C ALA A 315 -20.02 -4.40 15.32
N VAL A 316 -20.05 -4.22 13.98
CA VAL A 316 -19.00 -3.47 13.26
C VAL A 316 -18.84 -2.05 13.84
N GLY A 317 -19.94 -1.32 14.03
CA GLY A 317 -19.92 0.02 14.59
C GLY A 317 -19.40 0.06 16.02
N GLN A 318 -19.82 -0.90 16.86
CA GLN A 318 -19.42 -1.00 18.26
C GLN A 318 -17.93 -1.31 18.40
N GLU A 319 -17.43 -2.36 17.75
CA GLU A 319 -16.03 -2.79 17.85
C GLU A 319 -15.08 -1.74 17.26
N LYS A 320 -15.47 -1.10 16.15
CA LYS A 320 -14.69 0.00 15.56
C LYS A 320 -14.59 1.19 16.50
N SER A 321 -15.69 1.52 17.19
CA SER A 321 -15.72 2.64 18.15
C SER A 321 -14.81 2.40 19.36
N LYS A 322 -14.63 1.14 19.81
CA LYS A 322 -13.70 0.81 20.90
C LYS A 322 -12.26 1.22 20.54
N ILE A 323 -11.77 0.75 19.39
CA ILE A 323 -10.42 1.06 18.89
C ILE A 323 -10.24 2.59 18.71
N GLU A 324 -11.22 3.27 18.10
CA GLU A 324 -11.15 4.72 17.87
C GLU A 324 -11.19 5.53 19.19
N ASN A 325 -11.97 5.09 20.19
CA ASN A 325 -12.02 5.73 21.50
C ASN A 325 -10.71 5.54 22.26
N GLU A 326 -10.16 4.33 22.27
CA GLU A 326 -8.88 4.02 22.92
C GLU A 326 -7.74 4.85 22.33
N GLN A 327 -7.69 4.94 21.00
CA GLN A 327 -6.71 5.78 20.32
C GLN A 327 -6.85 7.25 20.71
N ARG A 328 -8.08 7.79 20.75
CA ARG A 328 -8.34 9.16 21.20
C ARG A 328 -7.87 9.42 22.63
N GLU A 329 -8.12 8.49 23.55
CA GLU A 329 -7.66 8.62 24.93
C GLU A 329 -6.13 8.53 25.05
N MET A 330 -5.49 7.65 24.28
CA MET A 330 -4.03 7.55 24.21
C MET A 330 -3.41 8.87 23.72
N ARG A 331 -3.96 9.48 22.65
CA ARG A 331 -3.51 10.79 22.15
C ARG A 331 -3.64 11.89 23.20
N LYS A 332 -4.73 11.90 23.97
CA LYS A 332 -4.94 12.88 25.05
C LYS A 332 -3.89 12.70 26.15
N GLN A 333 -3.57 11.46 26.52
CA GLN A 333 -2.57 11.17 27.54
C GLN A 333 -1.17 11.60 27.10
N GLU A 334 -0.76 11.25 25.89
CA GLU A 334 0.53 11.66 25.33
C GLU A 334 0.68 13.18 25.27
N LYS A 335 -0.37 13.89 24.85
CA LYS A 335 -0.40 15.35 24.86
C LYS A 335 -0.24 15.94 26.28
N ARG A 336 -0.85 15.31 27.29
CA ARG A 336 -0.72 15.74 28.70
C ARG A 336 0.70 15.51 29.23
N GLU A 337 1.34 14.42 28.82
CA GLU A 337 2.69 14.05 29.23
C GLU A 337 3.79 14.72 28.39
N GLY A 338 3.44 15.43 27.32
CA GLY A 338 4.41 15.99 26.38
C GLY A 338 5.21 14.93 25.63
N LYS A 339 4.67 13.73 25.49
CA LYS A 339 5.31 12.60 24.79
C LYS A 339 4.73 12.44 23.40
N GLU A 340 5.54 11.95 22.48
CA GLU A 340 5.10 11.51 21.17
C GLU A 340 5.00 9.99 21.14
N PHE A 341 4.07 9.45 20.35
CA PHE A 341 3.97 8.01 20.12
C PHE A 341 5.27 7.47 19.50
N PRO A 342 5.93 6.47 20.13
CA PRO A 342 7.17 5.92 19.61
C PRO A 342 6.88 5.01 18.42
N ARG A 343 7.38 5.38 17.23
CA ARG A 343 7.32 4.51 16.04
C ARG A 343 8.33 3.39 16.17
N ARG A 344 7.91 2.19 15.80
CA ARG A 344 8.57 0.94 16.15
C ARG A 344 9.69 0.55 15.20
N TYR A 345 9.52 0.80 13.90
CA TYR A 345 10.47 0.39 12.85
C TYR A 345 10.91 1.53 11.94
N PHE A 346 10.29 2.70 12.06
CA PHE A 346 10.57 3.86 11.21
C PHE A 346 10.86 5.09 12.06
N SER A 347 11.62 6.00 11.47
CA SER A 347 11.98 7.28 12.06
C SER A 347 11.62 8.43 11.13
N LEU A 348 11.16 9.53 11.74
CA LEU A 348 10.87 10.76 11.02
C LEU A 348 12.18 11.43 10.68
N ALA A 349 12.45 11.59 9.40
CA ALA A 349 13.64 12.25 8.88
C ALA A 349 13.30 13.65 8.38
N LYS A 350 14.28 14.56 8.45
CA LYS A 350 14.18 15.89 7.83
C LYS A 350 14.43 15.83 6.32
N GLU A 351 15.30 14.92 5.91
CA GLU A 351 15.85 14.80 4.57
C GLU A 351 15.96 13.32 4.21
N ASP A 352 15.84 13.00 2.93
CA ASP A 352 16.21 11.71 2.35
C ASP A 352 17.21 11.98 1.22
N PRO A 353 18.53 11.94 1.51
CA PRO A 353 19.55 12.26 0.51
C PRO A 353 19.49 11.36 -0.74
N VAL A 354 19.04 10.11 -0.61
CA VAL A 354 18.90 9.19 -1.74
C VAL A 354 17.69 9.58 -2.58
N GLY A 355 16.54 9.76 -1.92
CA GLY A 355 15.30 10.17 -2.57
C GLY A 355 15.42 11.53 -3.27
N GLU A 356 16.05 12.50 -2.61
CA GLU A 356 16.30 13.85 -3.13
C GLU A 356 17.21 13.84 -4.35
N ARG A 357 18.38 13.17 -4.26
CA ARG A 357 19.31 13.03 -5.39
C ARG A 357 18.64 12.40 -6.62
N LEU A 358 17.84 11.36 -6.43
CA LEU A 358 17.13 10.71 -7.53
C LEU A 358 16.05 11.62 -8.10
N ALA A 359 15.31 12.34 -7.26
CA ALA A 359 14.27 13.27 -7.68
C ALA A 359 14.81 14.48 -8.46
N GLU A 360 16.03 14.94 -8.15
CA GLU A 360 16.72 15.98 -8.95
C GLU A 360 16.93 15.57 -10.41
N GLY A 361 17.06 14.27 -10.69
CA GLY A 361 17.15 13.72 -12.04
C GLY A 361 15.84 13.82 -12.82
N LEU A 362 14.70 13.99 -12.15
CA LEU A 362 13.37 14.08 -12.77
C LEU A 362 12.96 15.52 -13.12
N LYS A 363 13.90 16.36 -13.60
CA LYS A 363 13.66 17.78 -13.90
C LYS A 363 12.42 17.95 -14.82
N ASN A 364 11.67 19.04 -14.63
CA ASN A 364 10.42 19.38 -15.35
C ASN A 364 9.21 18.47 -15.07
N THR A 365 9.31 17.47 -14.20
CA THR A 365 8.15 16.69 -13.76
C THR A 365 7.47 17.35 -12.55
N SER A 366 6.17 17.13 -12.37
CA SER A 366 5.41 17.65 -11.22
C SER A 366 5.79 17.00 -9.86
N MET A 367 6.91 16.28 -9.82
CA MET A 367 7.47 15.55 -8.67
C MET A 367 7.74 16.42 -7.45
N LYS A 368 8.05 17.72 -7.61
CA LYS A 368 8.12 18.65 -6.47
C LYS A 368 6.84 18.57 -5.62
N GLY A 369 5.67 18.44 -6.26
CA GLY A 369 4.38 18.26 -5.59
C GLY A 369 4.11 16.87 -4.97
N ALA A 370 4.92 15.85 -5.31
CA ALA A 370 4.87 14.51 -4.71
C ALA A 370 5.79 14.40 -3.48
N MET A 371 6.89 15.16 -3.48
CA MET A 371 7.81 15.35 -2.34
C MET A 371 7.34 16.45 -1.37
N ASP A 372 6.51 17.41 -1.83
CA ASP A 372 5.87 18.47 -1.03
C ASP A 372 4.79 17.95 -0.04
N ALA A 373 4.87 16.69 0.34
CA ALA A 373 4.06 16.08 1.39
C ALA A 373 4.47 16.62 2.77
N HIS A 374 4.33 17.93 2.98
CA HIS A 374 4.33 18.62 4.28
C HIS A 374 5.27 17.95 5.30
N HIS A 375 6.57 17.96 5.01
CA HIS A 375 7.68 17.68 5.93
C HIS A 375 7.71 16.33 6.66
N MET A 376 7.01 15.28 6.21
CA MET A 376 7.05 13.98 6.90
C MET A 376 7.66 12.87 6.05
N ILE A 377 8.99 12.85 5.98
CA ILE A 377 9.75 11.75 5.40
C ILE A 377 9.91 10.66 6.47
N TRP A 378 9.40 9.46 6.19
CA TRP A 378 9.58 8.30 7.07
C TRP A 378 10.55 7.32 6.44
N LEU A 379 11.64 7.03 7.15
CA LEU A 379 12.71 6.13 6.71
C LEU A 379 12.75 4.90 7.60
N TRP A 380 13.16 3.77 7.01
CA TRP A 380 13.46 2.55 7.75
C TRP A 380 14.55 2.81 8.79
N ASP A 381 14.36 2.29 10.00
CA ASP A 381 15.29 2.43 11.11
C ASP A 381 15.84 1.04 11.49
N GLU A 382 17.01 0.74 10.94
CA GLU A 382 17.69 -0.55 11.13
C GLU A 382 18.02 -0.79 12.61
N GLU A 383 18.44 0.25 13.35
CA GLU A 383 18.77 0.12 14.77
C GLU A 383 17.56 -0.27 15.60
N LYS A 384 16.40 0.38 15.36
CA LYS A 384 15.14 -0.01 16.01
C LYS A 384 14.73 -1.44 15.66
N TYR A 385 14.86 -1.82 14.39
CA TYR A 385 14.52 -3.18 13.97
C TYR A 385 15.40 -4.22 14.67
N GLN A 386 16.74 -4.03 14.68
CA GLN A 386 17.68 -4.94 15.33
C GLN A 386 17.45 -5.00 16.84
N GLN A 387 17.20 -3.87 17.49
CA GLN A 387 16.86 -3.84 18.91
C GLN A 387 15.62 -4.71 19.23
N ILE A 388 14.59 -4.68 18.36
CA ILE A 388 13.40 -5.52 18.52
C ILE A 388 13.74 -7.00 18.30
N GLN A 389 14.57 -7.34 17.30
CA GLN A 389 14.99 -8.72 17.07
C GLN A 389 15.80 -9.27 18.26
N ASP A 390 16.72 -8.48 18.79
CA ASP A 390 17.58 -8.88 19.91
C ASP A 390 16.77 -9.04 21.20
N ASN A 391 15.81 -8.14 21.46
CA ASN A 391 14.87 -8.30 22.56
C ASN A 391 14.11 -9.62 22.46
N ARG A 392 13.61 -9.98 21.26
CA ARG A 392 12.91 -11.26 21.03
C ARG A 392 13.83 -12.46 21.27
N LYS A 393 15.07 -12.43 20.76
CA LYS A 393 16.06 -13.50 20.96
C LYS A 393 16.41 -13.70 22.44
N ASN A 394 16.50 -12.61 23.19
CA ASN A 394 16.83 -12.61 24.61
C ASN A 394 15.61 -12.88 25.52
N GLY A 395 14.44 -13.22 24.95
CA GLY A 395 13.21 -13.43 25.71
C GLY A 395 12.66 -12.17 26.39
N ILE A 396 13.22 -10.99 26.07
CA ILE A 396 12.75 -9.70 26.54
C ILE A 396 11.45 -9.41 25.82
N LYS A 397 10.34 -9.53 26.54
CA LYS A 397 9.04 -9.08 26.03
C LYS A 397 9.17 -7.59 25.73
N SER A 398 8.78 -7.20 24.50
CA SER A 398 8.72 -5.79 24.12
C SER A 398 7.96 -5.03 25.20
N PRO A 399 8.45 -3.88 25.70
CA PRO A 399 7.81 -3.15 26.79
C PRO A 399 6.34 -2.95 26.45
N VAL A 400 5.48 -3.60 27.21
CA VAL A 400 4.04 -3.71 26.92
C VAL A 400 3.30 -2.41 27.29
N HIS A 401 4.02 -1.32 27.51
CA HIS A 401 3.49 -0.09 28.07
C HIS A 401 2.91 0.83 27.00
N SER A 402 1.81 0.39 26.38
CA SER A 402 0.82 1.27 25.77
C SER A 402 -0.60 0.73 25.99
N ARG A 403 -1.08 0.73 27.25
CA ARG A 403 -2.49 0.51 27.65
C ARG A 403 -3.27 -0.68 27.04
N PHE A 404 -2.62 -1.62 26.35
CA PHE A 404 -3.10 -3.00 26.23
C PHE A 404 -2.85 -3.80 27.53
N ASP A 405 -2.06 -3.25 28.47
CA ASP A 405 -1.64 -3.93 29.72
C ASP A 405 -2.10 -3.27 31.04
N SER A 406 -2.85 -2.17 31.02
CA SER A 406 -3.19 -1.44 32.27
C SER A 406 -4.66 -1.07 32.45
N ALA A 407 -5.58 -1.82 31.83
CA ALA A 407 -7.03 -1.55 31.92
C ALA A 407 -7.91 -2.75 32.28
N ILE A 408 -7.39 -3.80 32.91
CA ILE A 408 -8.21 -4.78 33.67
C ILE A 408 -7.54 -5.03 35.03
N SER A 409 -7.68 -4.07 35.92
CA SER A 409 -7.58 -4.29 37.38
C SER A 409 -8.36 -3.18 38.08
N MET A 410 -9.64 -3.04 37.73
CA MET A 410 -10.62 -2.43 38.62
C MET A 410 -11.93 -3.20 38.46
N GLY A 411 -12.23 -4.04 39.45
CA GLY A 411 -13.58 -4.59 39.65
C GLY A 411 -13.67 -6.11 39.60
N MET A 412 -13.09 -6.79 40.59
CA MET A 412 -13.68 -7.94 41.27
C MET A 412 -12.71 -8.39 42.37
N ASP A 413 -12.86 -7.80 43.56
CA ASP A 413 -12.73 -8.53 44.82
C ASP A 413 -13.52 -7.74 45.87
N SER A 414 -14.77 -8.16 46.02
CA SER A 414 -15.63 -7.81 47.12
C SER A 414 -15.35 -8.74 48.30
N THR A 415 -15.52 -8.20 49.51
CA THR A 415 -15.83 -8.87 50.79
C THR A 415 -14.70 -9.62 51.52
N GLY A 416 -14.10 -8.90 52.47
CA GLY A 416 -14.23 -9.17 53.91
C GLY A 416 -13.59 -10.46 54.48
N SER A 417 -12.62 -10.28 55.37
CA SER A 417 -12.82 -10.62 56.78
C SER A 417 -11.74 -9.97 57.65
N SER A 418 -12.19 -9.20 58.63
CA SER A 418 -11.47 -8.78 59.82
C SER A 418 -11.70 -9.82 60.91
N ALA A 419 -10.64 -10.45 61.40
CA ALA A 419 -10.40 -10.87 62.79
C ALA A 419 -9.09 -11.66 62.84
#